data_AF-Q6QAS0-F1
#
_entry.id   AF-Q6QAS0-F1
#
_cell.length_a   1.000
_cell.length_b   1.000
_cell.length_c   1.000
_cell.angle_alpha   90.00
_cell.angle_beta   90.00
_cell.angle_gamma   90.00
#
_symmetry.space_group_name_H-M   'P 1'
#
loop_
_entity.id
_entity.type
_entity.pdbx_description
1 polymer ?
#
loop_
_entity_poly.entity_id
_entity_poly.type
_entity_poly.pdbx_seq_one_letter_code
_entity_poly.pdbx_strand_id
1 'polypeptide(L)' 'LARVRDHYIFSVESTGVLPPDVLVSEAIKVLMGKCRRFLDELDAVQMD' A
#
# COMPACT_ATOMS: atom_id res chain seq x y z
N LEU A 1 -10.21 -22.36 17.29
CA LEU A 1 -9.37 -21.68 16.28
C LEU A 1 -10.28 -20.75 15.47
N ALA A 2 -10.22 -19.44 15.67
CA ALA A 2 -11.09 -18.50 14.95
C ALA A 2 -10.66 -18.39 13.47
N ARG A 3 -11.61 -18.22 12.55
CA ARG A 3 -11.33 -18.07 11.11
C ARG A 3 -10.52 -16.79 10.88
N VAL A 4 -9.31 -16.94 10.33
CA VAL A 4 -8.50 -15.82 9.85
C VAL A 4 -9.14 -15.27 8.57
N ARG A 5 -9.26 -13.95 8.46
CA ARG A 5 -9.75 -13.26 7.26
C ARG A 5 -8.53 -12.80 6.46
N ASP A 6 -7.90 -13.72 5.74
CA ASP A 6 -6.70 -13.48 4.93
C ASP A 6 -6.97 -13.56 3.41
N HIS A 7 -8.14 -14.07 3.02
CA HIS A 7 -8.53 -14.17 1.62
C HIS A 7 -9.49 -13.04 1.21
N TYR A 8 -9.03 -12.22 0.26
CA TYR A 8 -9.78 -11.07 -0.26
C TYR A 8 -9.94 -11.21 -1.78
N ILE A 9 -11.19 -11.15 -2.25
CA ILE A 9 -11.52 -11.08 -3.67
C ILE A 9 -12.00 -9.66 -3.95
N PHE A 10 -11.37 -8.99 -4.91
CA PHE A 10 -11.71 -7.62 -5.30
C PHE A 10 -11.57 -7.46 -6.82
N SER A 11 -12.24 -6.44 -7.36
CA SER A 11 -12.13 -6.00 -8.75
C SER A 11 -11.68 -4.55 -8.78
N VAL A 12 -10.90 -4.17 -9.79
CA VAL A 12 -10.38 -2.81 -9.97
C VAL A 12 -10.74 -2.33 -11.35
N GLU A 13 -11.35 -1.14 -11.40
CA GLU A 13 -11.69 -0.44 -12.63
C GLU A 13 -10.81 0.80 -12.78
N SER A 14 -10.39 1.09 -14.01
CA SER A 14 -9.63 2.30 -14.35
C SER A 14 -10.53 3.35 -14.99
N THR A 15 -10.27 4.61 -14.69
CA THR A 15 -10.89 5.77 -15.35
C THR A 15 -10.24 6.12 -16.70
N GLY A 16 -9.20 5.38 -17.12
CA GLY A 16 -8.59 5.47 -18.45
C GLY A 16 -7.18 6.05 -18.52
N VAL A 17 -6.61 6.55 -17.42
CA VAL A 17 -5.23 7.08 -17.41
C VAL A 17 -4.17 5.96 -17.37
N LEU A 18 -4.42 4.91 -16.57
CA LEU A 18 -3.54 3.75 -16.41
C LEU A 18 -4.34 2.45 -16.49
N PRO A 19 -3.82 1.35 -17.06
CA PRO A 19 -4.44 0.04 -16.97
C PRO A 19 -4.68 -0.40 -15.51
N PRO A 20 -5.75 -1.15 -15.17
CA PRO A 20 -6.04 -1.55 -13.80
C PRO A 20 -4.92 -2.34 -13.09
N ASP A 21 -4.23 -3.22 -13.82
CA ASP A 21 -3.08 -4.01 -13.33
C ASP A 21 -1.88 -3.13 -12.95
N VAL A 22 -1.64 -2.09 -13.76
CA VAL A 22 -0.63 -1.07 -13.47
C VAL A 22 -1.05 -0.22 -12.27
N LEU A 23 -2.33 0.18 -12.20
CA LEU A 23 -2.85 1.02 -11.12
C LEU A 23 -2.68 0.36 -9.74
N VAL A 24 -3.01 -0.93 -9.62
CA VAL A 24 -2.81 -1.68 -8.37
C VAL A 24 -1.32 -1.73 -8.00
N SER A 25 -0.46 -2.03 -8.98
CA SER A 25 0.99 -2.11 -8.77
C SER A 25 1.56 -0.78 -8.27
N GLU A 26 1.17 0.34 -8.88
CA GLU A 26 1.62 1.67 -8.47
C GLU A 26 1.04 2.09 -7.11
N ALA A 27 -0.22 1.75 -6.83
CA ALA A 27 -0.83 2.02 -5.53
C ALA A 27 -0.09 1.32 -4.38
N ILE A 28 0.34 0.07 -4.59
CA ILE A 28 1.15 -0.68 -3.61
C ILE A 28 2.51 0.00 -3.40
N LYS A 29 3.18 0.47 -4.46
CA LYS A 29 4.44 1.22 -4.33
C LYS A 29 4.26 2.51 -3.53
N VAL A 30 3.18 3.25 -3.77
CA VAL A 30 2.84 4.45 -3.00
C VAL A 30 2.62 4.11 -1.52
N LEU A 31 1.90 3.02 -1.22
CA LEU A 31 1.70 2.56 0.15
C LEU A 31 3.02 2.22 0.84
N MET A 32 3.87 1.41 0.18
CA MET A 32 5.20 1.08 0.71
C MET A 32 6.05 2.34 0.96
N GLY A 33 6.03 3.30 0.02
CA GLY A 33 6.74 4.56 0.16
C GLY A 33 6.21 5.43 1.32
N LYS A 34 4.90 5.38 1.61
CA LYS A 34 4.33 6.05 2.79
C LYS A 34 4.78 5.40 4.09
N CYS A 35 4.74 4.07 4.17
CA CYS A 35 5.24 3.33 5.33
C CYS A 35 6.73 3.62 5.57
N ARG A 36 7.54 3.65 4.50
CA ARG A 36 8.96 3.94 4.62
C ARG A 36 9.23 5.34 5.17
N ARG A 37 8.57 6.36 4.60
CA ARG A 37 8.68 7.73 5.10
C ARG A 37 8.29 7.86 6.57
N PHE A 38 7.21 7.19 6.97
CA PHE A 38 6.78 7.18 8.37
C PHE A 38 7.84 6.57 9.30
N LEU A 39 8.50 5.48 8.89
CA LEU A 39 9.59 4.89 9.65
C LEU A 39 10.81 5.83 9.72
N ASP A 40 11.18 6.43 8.59
CA ASP A 40 12.31 7.38 8.55
C ASP A 40 12.06 8.60 9.45
N GLU A 41 10.82 9.09 9.52
CA GLU A 41 10.40 10.16 10.45
C GLU A 41 10.46 9.72 11.92
N LEU A 42 10.02 8.50 12.25
CA LEU A 42 10.11 7.97 13.61
C LEU A 42 11.55 7.78 14.07
N ASP A 43 12.44 7.35 13.17
CA ASP A 43 13.87 7.20 13.46
C ASP A 43 14.51 8.57 13.70
N ALA A 44 14.17 9.58 12.89
CA ALA A 44 14.64 10.95 13.08
C ALA A 44 14.22 11.52 14.45
N VAL A 45 12.99 11.26 14.89
CA VAL A 45 12.48 11.71 16.20
C VAL A 45 13.17 11.00 17.38
N GLN A 46 13.66 9.77 17.22
CA GLN A 46 14.38 9.04 18.27
C GLN A 46 15.84 9.46 18.43
N MET A 47 16.39 10.20 17.47
CA MET A 47 17.79 10.65 17.47
C MET A 47 17.98 12.04 18.12
N ASP A 48 16.88 12.71 18.49
CA ASP A 48 16.82 13.93 19.32
C ASP A 48 16.51 13.59 20.79
#